data_AF-A0AA97FC78-F1
#
_entry.id   AF-A0AA97FC78-F1
#
_cell.length_a   1.000
_cell.length_b   1.000
_cell.length_c   1.000
_cell.angle_alpha   90.00
_cell.angle_beta   90.00
_cell.angle_gamma   90.00
#
_symmetry.space_group_name_H-M   'P 1'
#
loop_
_entity.id
_entity.type
_entity.pdbx_description
1 polymer ?
#
loop_
_entity_poly.entity_id
_entity_poly.type
_entity_poly.pdbx_seq_one_letter_code
_entity_poly.pdbx_strand_id
1 'polypeptide(L)'
;MNQEKKKLLIIALAFFVIFMIVASGCTGLNSIQFGNAPANTATLSPADTTQMINKESAQSENIKPAISWSDIYPDCDQLTKAKLIEKAKDEITDVFPNVDRTTLKGNWVEHSRLDYNHNEEIGRPYIIFEKAKALFAKIPDKIEVKIKVDPQSGEIIYFAPYGVGYQYYRQNPKPQISLEEAEKNAINLIKNIQGENSIVYNPDVSYYKLNAYEPEDIPVLYMELFDSYNGVQYENSKVFIAYDTARDEVQSYSDKSTDPKLLYGLTTLSPEPEITLEEAKQIFKDKISEKYNIDDLGLEFSEVWTHDSYLLWWDPDEYVYADDPKPLSLVWYIACSDKESREVHEKTGDTPKIGVLRIDAHTGEIYRLVYGDIWIQTFGYMPGE
;
A
#
# COMPACT_ATOMS: atom_id res chain seq x y z
N MET A 1 13.58 -48.12 31.98
CA MET A 1 12.74 -47.07 31.35
C MET A 1 13.27 -46.85 29.94
N ASN A 2 12.47 -47.16 28.90
CA ASN A 2 12.87 -47.11 27.48
C ASN A 2 13.40 -45.72 27.09
N GLN A 3 14.36 -45.67 26.17
CA GLN A 3 15.00 -44.42 25.71
C GLN A 3 13.98 -43.38 25.21
N GLU A 4 12.87 -43.82 24.62
CA GLU A 4 11.77 -42.95 24.19
C GLU A 4 11.05 -42.29 25.37
N LYS A 5 10.85 -43.03 26.48
CA LYS A 5 10.27 -42.47 27.71
C LYS A 5 11.21 -41.48 28.38
N LYS A 6 12.54 -41.64 28.24
CA LYS A 6 13.51 -40.63 28.72
C LYS A 6 13.50 -39.35 27.87
N LYS A 7 13.36 -39.46 26.55
CA LYS A 7 13.27 -38.30 25.64
C LYS A 7 11.98 -37.50 25.84
N LEU A 8 10.84 -38.17 26.01
CA LEU A 8 9.55 -37.53 26.31
C LEU A 8 9.56 -36.82 27.66
N LEU A 9 10.21 -37.40 28.68
CA LEU A 9 10.29 -36.80 30.01
C LEU A 9 11.20 -35.56 30.03
N ILE A 10 12.25 -35.52 29.20
CA ILE A 10 13.13 -34.36 29.04
C ILE A 10 12.43 -33.21 28.31
N ILE A 11 11.66 -33.51 27.26
CA ILE A 11 10.88 -32.50 26.52
C ILE A 11 9.77 -31.91 27.39
N ALA A 12 9.07 -32.75 28.17
CA ALA A 12 8.06 -32.27 29.11
C ALA A 12 8.65 -31.40 30.22
N LEU A 13 9.85 -31.73 30.72
CA LEU A 13 10.55 -30.89 31.71
C LEU A 13 10.96 -29.54 31.13
N ALA A 14 11.41 -29.49 29.87
CA ALA A 14 11.80 -28.26 29.19
C ALA A 14 10.61 -27.32 28.99
N PHE A 15 9.44 -27.84 28.62
CA PHE A 15 8.21 -27.06 28.52
C PHE A 15 7.74 -26.52 29.88
N PHE A 16 7.93 -27.28 30.96
CA PHE A 16 7.54 -26.85 32.31
C PHE A 16 8.44 -25.74 32.87
N VAL A 17 9.73 -25.73 32.52
CA VAL A 17 10.67 -24.67 32.91
C VAL A 17 10.41 -23.37 32.15
N ILE A 18 10.02 -23.44 30.87
CA ILE A 18 9.67 -22.24 30.07
C ILE A 18 8.36 -21.60 30.58
N PHE A 19 7.37 -22.42 30.97
CA PHE A 19 6.09 -21.89 31.48
C PHE A 19 6.22 -21.20 32.85
N MET A 20 7.20 -21.59 33.67
CA MET A 20 7.49 -20.97 34.96
C MET A 20 8.18 -19.59 34.85
N ILE A 21 8.81 -19.28 33.71
CA ILE A 21 9.48 -18.00 33.46
C ILE A 21 8.48 -16.88 33.11
N VAL A 22 7.29 -17.22 32.60
CA VAL A 22 6.27 -16.22 32.21
C VAL A 22 5.33 -15.85 33.37
N ALA A 23 5.28 -16.64 34.44
CA ALA A 23 4.34 -16.45 35.55
C ALA A 23 4.94 -15.83 36.84
N SER A 24 6.21 -15.40 36.85
CA SER A 24 6.81 -14.80 38.06
C SER A 24 7.77 -13.65 37.79
N GLY A 25 7.32 -12.42 38.07
CA GLY A 25 8.15 -11.21 38.07
C GLY A 25 7.35 -9.93 37.78
N CYS A 26 6.34 -9.61 38.58
CA CYS A 26 6.40 -8.73 39.76
C CYS A 26 6.36 -7.22 39.47
N THR A 27 5.21 -6.66 39.83
CA THR A 27 4.97 -5.33 40.41
C THR A 27 6.14 -4.77 41.24
N GLY A 28 6.48 -3.51 40.98
CA GLY A 28 7.21 -2.63 41.90
C GLY A 28 6.54 -1.25 41.89
N LEU A 29 5.80 -0.95 42.97
CA LEU A 29 5.32 0.39 43.31
C LEU A 29 6.47 1.41 43.32
N ASN A 30 6.21 2.62 42.84
CA ASN A 30 6.50 3.81 43.64
C ASN A 30 5.51 4.94 43.33
N SER A 31 4.94 5.41 44.42
CA SER A 31 3.95 6.46 44.59
C SER A 31 4.51 7.85 44.31
N ILE A 32 3.77 8.70 43.59
CA ILE A 32 3.71 10.14 43.88
C ILE A 32 2.26 10.63 43.74
N GLN A 33 1.74 11.06 44.89
CA GLN A 33 0.56 11.87 45.21
C GLN A 33 -0.35 12.36 44.07
N PHE A 34 -1.59 11.86 44.07
CA PHE A 34 -2.75 12.64 43.62
C PHE A 34 -3.09 13.70 44.67
N GLY A 35 -2.85 14.97 44.32
CA GLY A 35 -3.43 16.11 45.00
C GLY A 35 -4.84 16.36 44.49
N ASN A 36 -5.84 16.18 45.36
CA ASN A 36 -7.19 16.67 45.16
C ASN A 36 -7.22 18.20 45.25
N ALA A 37 -7.71 18.88 44.21
CA ALA A 37 -8.51 20.11 44.34
C ALA A 37 -9.30 20.37 43.04
N PRO A 38 -10.47 21.03 43.11
CA PRO A 38 -11.57 20.80 42.17
C PRO A 38 -11.73 21.90 41.11
N ALA A 39 -12.71 21.65 40.23
CA ALA A 39 -13.54 22.64 39.53
C ALA A 39 -13.04 23.11 38.15
N ASN A 40 -13.77 22.79 37.08
CA ASN A 40 -14.94 23.57 36.65
C ASN A 40 -15.42 23.07 35.29
N THR A 41 -16.72 22.80 35.22
CA THR A 41 -17.50 22.75 33.98
C THR A 41 -17.38 24.12 33.31
N ALA A 42 -16.69 24.21 32.17
CA ALA A 42 -16.70 25.38 31.32
C ALA A 42 -17.10 24.94 29.91
N THR A 43 -18.33 25.29 29.55
CA THR A 43 -18.87 25.26 28.20
C THR A 43 -17.97 26.09 27.28
N LEU A 44 -17.27 25.44 26.34
CA LEU A 44 -16.49 26.15 25.32
C LEU A 44 -17.40 26.51 24.15
N SER A 45 -17.38 27.80 23.81
CA SER A 45 -18.13 28.43 22.73
C SER A 45 -17.42 28.22 21.37
N PRO A 46 -18.12 28.19 20.22
CA PRO A 46 -17.57 27.76 18.92
C PRO A 46 -16.57 28.72 18.25
N ALA A 47 -15.97 29.67 18.97
CA ALA A 47 -15.18 30.76 18.38
C ALA A 47 -13.66 30.67 18.62
N ASP A 48 -13.18 29.71 19.41
CA ASP A 48 -11.76 29.61 19.79
C ASP A 48 -10.96 28.55 19.00
N THR A 49 -11.59 27.84 18.05
CA THR A 49 -10.94 26.77 17.27
C THR A 49 -9.94 27.31 16.23
N THR A 50 -10.04 28.58 15.84
CA THR A 50 -9.20 29.13 14.75
C THR A 50 -7.81 29.60 15.22
N GLN A 51 -7.51 29.64 16.53
CA GLN A 51 -6.22 30.14 17.03
C GLN A 51 -5.26 29.07 17.60
N MET A 52 -5.60 27.77 17.50
CA MET A 52 -4.68 26.69 17.89
C MET A 52 -3.83 26.10 16.75
N ILE A 53 -3.98 26.59 15.51
CA ILE A 53 -3.25 26.05 14.34
C ILE A 53 -1.79 26.54 14.24
N ASN A 54 -1.36 27.50 15.09
CA ASN A 54 -0.01 28.07 15.03
C ASN A 54 0.80 27.94 16.34
N LYS A 55 0.59 26.87 17.11
CA LYS A 55 1.41 26.59 18.29
C LYS A 55 2.18 25.29 18.10
N GLU A 56 3.44 25.44 17.72
CA GLU A 56 4.54 24.47 17.85
C GLU A 56 4.16 23.00 17.56
N SER A 57 4.49 22.59 16.33
CA SER A 57 4.82 21.20 15.96
C SER A 57 5.79 20.58 16.99
N ALA A 58 5.24 20.06 18.08
CA ALA A 58 5.98 19.57 19.25
C ALA A 58 5.70 18.08 19.53
N GLN A 59 5.47 17.29 18.48
CA GLN A 59 5.59 15.83 18.53
C GLN A 59 6.51 15.24 17.45
N SER A 60 7.14 16.07 16.61
CA SER A 60 8.04 15.62 15.53
C SER A 60 9.54 15.64 15.92
N GLU A 61 9.90 15.95 17.17
CA GLU A 61 11.31 15.96 17.57
C GLU A 61 11.88 14.53 17.72
N ASN A 62 12.61 14.10 16.68
CA ASN A 62 13.73 13.14 16.71
C ASN A 62 13.46 11.65 16.98
N ILE A 63 12.36 11.08 16.50
CA ILE A 63 12.34 9.61 16.26
C ILE A 63 12.84 9.37 14.84
N LYS A 64 14.17 9.34 14.67
CA LYS A 64 14.75 8.81 13.44
C LYS A 64 14.50 7.30 13.42
N PRO A 65 13.84 6.76 12.38
CA PRO A 65 13.68 5.32 12.25
C PRO A 65 15.05 4.64 12.28
N ALA A 66 15.14 3.52 13.00
CA ALA A 66 16.40 2.79 13.16
C ALA A 66 16.79 1.95 11.94
N ILE A 67 15.99 2.00 10.86
CA ILE A 67 16.13 1.20 9.65
C ILE A 67 16.16 2.10 8.42
N SER A 68 17.06 1.77 7.48
CA SER A 68 17.14 2.40 6.16
C SER A 68 16.83 1.38 5.08
N TRP A 69 16.32 1.83 3.94
CA TRP A 69 16.18 0.99 2.75
C TRP A 69 17.52 0.36 2.32
N SER A 70 18.63 1.07 2.54
CA SER A 70 19.97 0.62 2.17
C SER A 70 20.45 -0.58 3.01
N ASP A 71 19.85 -0.81 4.19
CA ASP A 71 20.10 -2.01 5.00
C ASP A 71 19.46 -3.26 4.37
N ILE A 72 18.38 -3.08 3.60
CA ILE A 72 17.68 -4.14 2.87
C ILE A 72 18.32 -4.33 1.49
N TYR A 73 18.66 -3.23 0.80
CA TYR A 73 19.23 -3.23 -0.54
C TYR A 73 20.66 -2.67 -0.56
N PRO A 74 21.67 -3.44 -0.11
CA PRO A 74 23.05 -2.99 -0.14
C PRO A 74 23.55 -2.83 -1.58
N ASP A 75 24.49 -1.90 -1.76
CA ASP A 75 25.18 -1.70 -3.03
C ASP A 75 25.83 -2.99 -3.54
N CYS A 76 25.50 -3.35 -4.77
CA CYS A 76 26.00 -4.56 -5.43
C CYS A 76 27.01 -4.22 -6.53
N ASP A 77 28.12 -4.95 -6.56
CA ASP A 77 29.05 -4.89 -7.69
C ASP A 77 28.46 -5.51 -8.97
N GLN A 78 29.09 -5.25 -10.11
CA GLN A 78 28.60 -5.70 -11.41
C GLN A 78 28.54 -7.23 -11.54
N LEU A 79 29.46 -7.95 -10.88
CA LEU A 79 29.47 -9.41 -10.91
C LEU A 79 28.28 -9.99 -10.13
N THR A 80 27.94 -9.38 -8.99
CA THR A 80 26.82 -9.75 -8.14
C THR A 80 25.50 -9.44 -8.85
N LYS A 81 25.37 -8.24 -9.44
CA LYS A 81 24.21 -7.87 -10.28
C LYS A 81 23.99 -8.89 -11.41
N ALA A 82 25.04 -9.28 -12.13
CA ALA A 82 24.93 -10.27 -13.20
C ALA A 82 24.48 -11.66 -12.70
N LYS A 83 24.96 -12.10 -11.53
CA LYS A 83 24.52 -13.37 -10.90
C LYS A 83 23.05 -13.32 -10.49
N LEU A 84 22.61 -12.20 -9.90
CA LEU A 84 21.21 -12.01 -9.50
C LEU A 84 20.27 -11.99 -10.72
N ILE A 85 20.71 -11.37 -11.83
CA ILE A 85 19.96 -11.40 -13.09
C ILE A 85 19.79 -12.84 -13.62
N GLU A 86 20.82 -13.68 -13.57
CA GLU A 86 20.66 -15.09 -14.00
C GLU A 86 19.75 -15.88 -13.07
N LYS A 87 19.86 -15.70 -11.75
CA LYS A 87 18.93 -16.34 -10.79
C LYS A 87 17.48 -15.91 -11.03
N ALA A 88 17.25 -14.62 -11.27
CA ALA A 88 15.94 -14.08 -11.58
C ALA A 88 15.34 -14.71 -12.85
N LYS A 89 16.16 -15.09 -13.84
CA LYS A 89 15.64 -15.81 -15.03
C LYS A 89 15.09 -17.18 -14.69
N ASP A 90 15.77 -17.89 -13.79
CA ASP A 90 15.35 -19.23 -13.37
C ASP A 90 14.04 -19.14 -12.57
N GLU A 91 13.96 -18.20 -11.62
CA GLU A 91 12.73 -17.93 -10.86
C GLU A 91 11.54 -17.56 -11.76
N ILE A 92 11.76 -16.67 -12.74
CA ILE A 92 10.74 -16.30 -13.73
C ILE A 92 10.20 -17.53 -14.46
N THR A 93 11.07 -18.46 -14.86
CA THR A 93 10.65 -19.67 -15.58
C THR A 93 10.02 -20.72 -14.68
N ASP A 94 10.33 -20.72 -13.39
CA ASP A 94 9.71 -21.62 -12.43
C ASP A 94 8.28 -21.17 -12.09
N VAL A 95 8.07 -19.87 -11.90
CA VAL A 95 6.72 -19.29 -11.64
C VAL A 95 5.90 -19.20 -12.93
N PHE A 96 6.49 -18.73 -14.03
CA PHE A 96 5.84 -18.55 -15.33
C PHE A 96 6.52 -19.43 -16.38
N PRO A 97 6.24 -20.75 -16.40
CA PRO A 97 6.90 -21.72 -17.29
C PRO A 97 6.62 -21.50 -18.79
N ASN A 98 5.65 -20.63 -19.10
CA ASN A 98 5.31 -20.21 -20.45
C ASN A 98 6.18 -19.04 -20.96
N VAL A 99 7.03 -18.45 -20.12
CA VAL A 99 8.00 -17.43 -20.51
C VAL A 99 9.23 -18.07 -21.16
N ASP A 100 9.59 -17.58 -22.34
CA ASP A 100 10.78 -18.02 -23.07
C ASP A 100 12.05 -17.44 -22.42
N ARG A 101 12.74 -18.28 -21.63
CA ARG A 101 13.99 -17.94 -20.94
C ARG A 101 15.01 -17.25 -21.84
N THR A 102 15.09 -17.63 -23.12
CA THR A 102 16.09 -17.10 -24.08
C THR A 102 15.85 -15.63 -24.43
N THR A 103 14.65 -15.12 -24.15
CA THR A 103 14.25 -13.73 -24.39
C THR A 103 14.41 -12.84 -23.18
N LEU A 104 14.74 -13.41 -22.01
CA LEU A 104 14.95 -12.65 -20.77
C LEU A 104 16.28 -11.89 -20.82
N LYS A 105 16.19 -10.60 -21.14
CA LYS A 105 17.30 -9.64 -21.08
C LYS A 105 17.10 -8.70 -19.89
N GLY A 106 17.66 -9.10 -18.74
CA GLY A 106 17.54 -8.35 -17.50
C GLY A 106 18.44 -7.11 -17.48
N ASN A 107 17.90 -6.00 -16.99
CA ASN A 107 18.66 -4.79 -16.67
C ASN A 107 18.42 -4.44 -15.21
N TRP A 108 19.43 -3.88 -14.57
CA TRP A 108 19.32 -3.39 -13.20
C TRP A 108 18.72 -1.98 -13.21
N VAL A 109 17.75 -1.74 -12.33
CA VAL A 109 17.18 -0.41 -12.05
C VAL A 109 17.54 -0.02 -10.64
N GLU A 110 18.23 1.10 -10.51
CA GLU A 110 18.69 1.62 -9.22
C GLU A 110 17.55 2.26 -8.42
N HIS A 111 17.83 2.44 -7.12
CA HIS A 111 16.96 3.14 -6.18
C HIS A 111 16.57 4.54 -6.69
N SER A 112 17.57 5.35 -7.04
CA SER A 112 17.39 6.66 -7.66
C SER A 112 17.45 6.53 -9.19
N ARG A 113 16.46 7.11 -9.87
CA ARG A 113 16.25 6.99 -11.31
C ARG A 113 15.47 8.19 -11.86
N LEU A 114 15.32 8.24 -13.18
CA LEU A 114 14.44 9.20 -13.85
C LEU A 114 13.14 8.52 -14.28
N ASP A 115 12.01 9.19 -14.05
CA ASP A 115 10.71 8.77 -14.57
C ASP A 115 10.60 9.01 -16.10
N TYR A 116 9.46 8.64 -16.70
CA TYR A 116 9.22 8.87 -18.14
C TYR A 116 9.24 10.36 -18.54
N ASN A 117 8.93 11.24 -17.59
CA ASN A 117 8.92 12.69 -17.77
C ASN A 117 10.29 13.32 -17.47
N HIS A 118 11.32 12.51 -17.19
CA HIS A 118 12.67 12.91 -16.82
C HIS A 118 12.77 13.64 -15.47
N ASN A 119 11.82 13.39 -14.56
CA ASN A 119 11.90 13.83 -13.17
C ASN A 119 12.67 12.81 -12.34
N GLU A 120 13.37 13.27 -11.31
CA GLU A 120 13.99 12.39 -10.33
C GLU A 120 12.91 11.62 -9.56
N GLU A 121 13.09 10.31 -9.47
CA GLU A 121 12.24 9.38 -8.75
C GLU A 121 13.14 8.53 -7.84
N ILE A 122 12.68 8.27 -6.63
CA ILE A 122 13.28 7.30 -5.72
C ILE A 122 12.27 6.18 -5.44
N GLY A 123 12.77 4.97 -5.22
CA GLY A 123 11.94 3.83 -4.79
C GLY A 123 12.75 2.55 -4.70
N ARG A 124 12.10 1.41 -4.51
CA ARG A 124 12.81 0.12 -4.43
C ARG A 124 13.66 -0.16 -5.68
N PRO A 125 14.92 -0.63 -5.56
CA PRO A 125 15.67 -1.21 -6.67
C PRO A 125 14.99 -2.45 -7.23
N TYR A 126 15.14 -2.71 -8.54
CA TYR A 126 14.61 -3.93 -9.15
C TYR A 126 15.37 -4.36 -10.40
N ILE A 127 15.24 -5.63 -10.76
CA ILE A 127 15.68 -6.14 -12.06
C ILE A 127 14.49 -6.11 -13.01
N ILE A 128 14.67 -5.51 -14.18
CA ILE A 128 13.63 -5.39 -15.21
C ILE A 128 13.95 -6.24 -16.44
N PHE A 129 12.96 -7.01 -16.90
CA PHE A 129 12.99 -7.76 -18.14
C PHE A 129 11.92 -7.20 -19.07
N GLU A 130 12.35 -6.40 -20.04
CA GLU A 130 11.45 -5.80 -21.03
C GLU A 130 11.38 -6.64 -22.30
N LYS A 131 10.18 -6.69 -22.89
CA LYS A 131 9.88 -7.43 -24.14
C LYS A 131 10.28 -8.90 -24.10
N ALA A 132 10.19 -9.53 -22.92
CA ALA A 132 10.30 -10.98 -22.80
C ALA A 132 9.11 -11.62 -23.51
N LYS A 133 9.25 -12.84 -24.03
CA LYS A 133 8.18 -13.48 -24.78
C LYS A 133 7.49 -14.56 -23.96
N ALA A 134 6.18 -14.49 -23.82
CA ALA A 134 5.36 -15.49 -23.13
C ALA A 134 4.30 -16.11 -24.05
N LEU A 135 4.03 -17.39 -23.87
CA LEU A 135 2.93 -18.10 -24.53
C LEU A 135 1.70 -18.09 -23.62
N PHE A 136 0.62 -17.45 -24.05
CA PHE A 136 -0.63 -17.45 -23.29
C PHE A 136 -1.59 -18.49 -23.87
N ALA A 137 -2.42 -19.08 -23.02
CA ALA A 137 -3.34 -20.11 -23.44
C ALA A 137 -4.29 -19.55 -24.50
N LYS A 138 -4.52 -20.31 -25.57
CA LYS A 138 -5.44 -19.95 -26.67
C LYS A 138 -5.02 -18.68 -27.45
N ILE A 139 -3.77 -18.25 -27.31
CA ILE A 139 -3.16 -17.19 -28.13
C ILE A 139 -2.08 -17.84 -29.01
N PRO A 140 -2.21 -17.76 -30.35
CA PRO A 140 -1.31 -18.46 -31.26
C PRO A 140 0.11 -17.87 -31.28
N ASP A 141 0.27 -16.59 -30.93
CA ASP A 141 1.54 -15.88 -30.97
C ASP A 141 2.12 -15.62 -29.57
N LYS A 142 3.45 -15.57 -29.49
CA LYS A 142 4.14 -15.12 -28.27
C LYS A 142 3.84 -13.64 -28.02
N ILE A 143 3.37 -13.32 -26.82
CA ILE A 143 3.11 -11.96 -26.38
C ILE A 143 4.37 -11.41 -25.69
N GLU A 144 4.68 -10.14 -25.94
CA GLU A 144 5.73 -9.45 -25.20
C GLU A 144 5.23 -9.11 -23.80
N VAL A 145 6.02 -9.41 -22.76
CA VAL A 145 5.71 -9.15 -21.36
C VAL A 145 6.82 -8.35 -20.69
N LYS A 146 6.43 -7.55 -19.70
CA LYS A 146 7.29 -6.84 -18.78
C LYS A 146 7.28 -7.57 -17.44
N ILE A 147 8.47 -7.91 -16.95
CA ILE A 147 8.64 -8.59 -15.68
C ILE A 147 9.61 -7.77 -14.82
N LYS A 148 9.27 -7.55 -13.55
CA LYS A 148 10.20 -6.98 -12.56
C LYS A 148 10.42 -8.00 -11.45
N VAL A 149 11.64 -8.08 -10.97
CA VAL A 149 12.06 -8.98 -9.90
C VAL A 149 12.78 -8.20 -8.81
N ASP A 150 12.43 -8.48 -7.56
CA ASP A 150 13.15 -7.99 -6.41
C ASP A 150 14.55 -8.63 -6.34
N PRO A 151 15.64 -7.87 -6.30
CA PRO A 151 16.97 -8.44 -6.37
C PRO A 151 17.42 -9.13 -5.08
N GLN A 152 16.78 -8.84 -3.94
CA GLN A 152 17.16 -9.38 -2.63
C GLN A 152 16.37 -10.63 -2.30
N SER A 153 15.05 -10.60 -2.45
CA SER A 153 14.20 -11.78 -2.24
C SER A 153 14.22 -12.72 -3.45
N GLY A 154 14.44 -12.19 -4.64
CA GLY A 154 14.30 -12.93 -5.90
C GLY A 154 12.86 -13.01 -6.40
N GLU A 155 11.89 -12.48 -5.65
CA GLU A 155 10.47 -12.60 -5.95
C GLU A 155 10.08 -11.74 -7.15
N ILE A 156 9.14 -12.22 -7.95
CA ILE A 156 8.61 -11.47 -9.09
C ILE A 156 7.63 -10.43 -8.54
N ILE A 157 7.96 -9.15 -8.64
CA ILE A 157 7.14 -8.04 -8.10
C ILE A 157 6.24 -7.39 -9.16
N TYR A 158 6.40 -7.75 -10.43
CA TYR A 158 5.54 -7.27 -11.51
C TYR A 158 5.56 -8.25 -12.68
N PHE A 159 4.39 -8.53 -13.24
CA PHE A 159 4.20 -9.25 -14.49
C PHE A 159 3.01 -8.64 -15.23
N ALA A 160 3.23 -8.13 -16.44
CA ALA A 160 2.13 -7.69 -17.30
C ALA A 160 2.53 -7.71 -18.78
N PRO A 161 1.60 -7.92 -19.70
CA PRO A 161 1.91 -7.94 -21.11
C PRO A 161 1.98 -6.52 -21.71
N TYR A 162 2.86 -6.31 -22.70
CA TYR A 162 3.04 -5.04 -23.42
C TYR A 162 1.90 -4.80 -24.40
N GLY A 163 1.29 -3.62 -24.35
CA GLY A 163 0.46 -3.10 -25.44
C GLY A 163 -0.80 -3.92 -25.76
N VAL A 164 -1.08 -4.98 -25.00
CA VAL A 164 -2.32 -5.75 -25.09
C VAL A 164 -3.37 -4.98 -24.30
N GLY A 165 -3.94 -3.97 -24.96
CA GLY A 165 -5.05 -3.22 -24.39
C GLY A 165 -6.23 -4.16 -24.08
N TYR A 166 -7.14 -3.69 -23.23
CA TYR A 166 -8.43 -4.29 -22.89
C TYR A 166 -9.17 -4.93 -24.08
N GLN A 167 -8.97 -4.42 -25.29
CA GLN A 167 -9.59 -4.89 -26.53
C GLN A 167 -9.25 -6.35 -26.88
N TYR A 168 -8.08 -6.85 -26.48
CA TYR A 168 -7.69 -8.24 -26.74
C TYR A 168 -8.45 -9.24 -25.86
N TYR A 169 -8.79 -8.84 -24.64
CA TYR A 169 -9.53 -9.66 -23.67
C TYR A 169 -11.02 -9.77 -24.01
N ARG A 170 -11.57 -8.79 -24.74
CA ARG A 170 -12.95 -8.85 -25.27
C ARG A 170 -13.19 -9.96 -26.31
N GLN A 171 -12.14 -10.55 -26.89
CA GLN A 171 -12.29 -11.59 -27.92
C GLN A 171 -12.69 -12.96 -27.36
N ASN A 172 -12.65 -13.18 -26.04
CA ASN A 172 -13.05 -14.42 -25.38
C ASN A 172 -14.11 -14.17 -24.27
N PRO A 173 -15.35 -13.75 -24.63
CA PRO A 173 -16.27 -13.08 -23.71
C PRO A 173 -17.00 -13.98 -22.71
N LYS A 174 -16.60 -15.25 -22.51
CA LYS A 174 -17.28 -16.14 -21.56
C LYS A 174 -16.29 -16.73 -20.55
N PRO A 175 -16.49 -16.46 -19.24
CA PRO A 175 -15.79 -17.17 -18.18
C PRO A 175 -15.83 -18.68 -18.40
N GLN A 176 -14.68 -19.32 -18.31
CA GLN A 176 -14.53 -20.79 -18.37
C GLN A 176 -14.44 -21.39 -16.97
N ILE A 177 -13.98 -20.60 -16.00
CA ILE A 177 -13.96 -20.95 -14.57
C ILE A 177 -14.88 -20.00 -13.78
N SER A 178 -15.27 -20.41 -12.58
CA SER A 178 -16.02 -19.54 -11.68
C SER A 178 -15.11 -18.46 -11.06
N LEU A 179 -15.72 -17.42 -10.48
CA LEU A 179 -14.98 -16.42 -9.72
C LEU A 179 -14.29 -17.01 -8.48
N GLU A 180 -14.91 -17.97 -7.81
CA GLU A 180 -14.32 -18.66 -6.66
C GLU A 180 -13.08 -19.47 -7.05
N GLU A 181 -13.12 -20.12 -8.22
CA GLU A 181 -11.97 -20.84 -8.77
C GLU A 181 -10.86 -19.87 -9.18
N ALA A 182 -11.21 -18.75 -9.82
CA ALA A 182 -10.27 -17.69 -10.17
C ALA A 182 -9.60 -17.08 -8.94
N GLU A 183 -10.37 -16.81 -7.87
CA GLU A 183 -9.86 -16.31 -6.60
C GLU A 183 -8.86 -17.30 -5.99
N LYS A 184 -9.21 -18.59 -5.95
CA LYS A 184 -8.32 -19.62 -5.43
C LYS A 184 -7.02 -19.71 -6.22
N ASN A 185 -7.10 -19.66 -7.55
CA ASN A 185 -5.93 -19.73 -8.42
C ASN A 185 -5.05 -18.47 -8.27
N ALA A 186 -5.66 -17.29 -8.18
CA ALA A 186 -4.98 -16.03 -7.91
C ALA A 186 -4.25 -16.06 -6.55
N ILE A 187 -4.91 -16.52 -5.49
CA ILE A 187 -4.31 -16.68 -4.16
C ILE A 187 -3.14 -17.67 -4.19
N ASN A 188 -3.28 -18.79 -4.89
CA ASN A 188 -2.21 -19.79 -5.00
C ASN A 188 -1.00 -19.22 -5.74
N LEU A 189 -1.21 -18.41 -6.78
CA LEU A 189 -0.12 -17.72 -7.47
C LEU A 189 0.60 -16.74 -6.55
N ILE A 190 -0.14 -15.91 -5.79
CA ILE A 190 0.46 -14.97 -4.82
C ILE A 190 1.33 -15.72 -3.81
N LYS A 191 0.83 -16.83 -3.25
CA LYS A 191 1.58 -17.69 -2.32
C LYS A 191 2.81 -18.31 -2.96
N ASN A 192 2.72 -18.74 -4.22
CA ASN A 192 3.85 -19.32 -4.93
C ASN A 192 4.95 -18.29 -5.17
N ILE A 193 4.57 -17.05 -5.51
CA ILE A 193 5.53 -15.95 -5.75
C ILE A 193 6.20 -15.49 -4.45
N GLN A 194 5.44 -15.27 -3.38
CA GLN A 194 5.94 -14.68 -2.13
C GLN A 194 6.41 -15.71 -1.08
N GLY A 195 6.16 -16.99 -1.33
CA GLY A 195 6.53 -18.07 -0.41
C GLY A 195 5.92 -17.94 1.00
N GLU A 196 6.73 -18.23 2.02
CA GLU A 196 6.30 -18.32 3.42
C GLU A 196 5.87 -16.98 4.02
N ASN A 197 6.37 -15.86 3.48
CA ASN A 197 6.05 -14.51 3.94
C ASN A 197 4.89 -13.88 3.17
N SER A 198 4.13 -14.68 2.41
CA SER A 198 3.04 -14.17 1.60
C SER A 198 2.03 -13.36 2.41
N ILE A 199 1.61 -12.24 1.84
CA ILE A 199 0.60 -11.34 2.41
C ILE A 199 -0.73 -12.07 2.69
N VAL A 200 -1.02 -13.15 1.96
CA VAL A 200 -2.23 -13.97 2.16
C VAL A 200 -2.24 -14.64 3.54
N TYR A 201 -1.08 -14.82 4.16
CA TYR A 201 -0.97 -15.36 5.52
C TYR A 201 -1.09 -14.28 6.60
N ASN A 202 -1.09 -12.99 6.24
CA ASN A 202 -1.31 -11.91 7.20
C ASN A 202 -2.81 -11.92 7.62
N PRO A 203 -3.14 -12.14 8.91
CA PRO A 203 -4.52 -12.15 9.38
C PRO A 203 -5.22 -10.79 9.27
N ASP A 204 -4.47 -9.69 9.20
CA ASP A 204 -4.99 -8.32 9.19
C ASP A 204 -5.06 -7.73 7.77
N VAL A 205 -4.74 -8.52 6.73
CA VAL A 205 -4.79 -8.09 5.33
C VAL A 205 -6.22 -7.73 4.91
N SER A 206 -6.36 -6.58 4.25
CA SER A 206 -7.65 -6.14 3.70
C SER A 206 -7.79 -6.58 2.25
N TYR A 207 -8.92 -7.19 1.91
CA TYR A 207 -9.21 -7.72 0.57
C TYR A 207 -10.19 -6.83 -0.17
N TYR A 208 -9.82 -6.41 -1.37
CA TYR A 208 -10.73 -5.83 -2.34
C TYR A 208 -10.83 -6.74 -3.56
N LYS A 209 -12.07 -7.01 -4.01
CA LYS A 209 -12.34 -7.87 -5.15
C LYS A 209 -13.38 -7.21 -6.04
N LEU A 210 -13.10 -7.17 -7.35
CA LEU A 210 -14.02 -6.67 -8.37
C LEU A 210 -14.19 -7.73 -9.46
N ASN A 211 -15.42 -8.18 -9.63
CA ASN A 211 -15.82 -8.95 -10.80
C ASN A 211 -16.07 -7.97 -11.96
N ALA A 212 -15.14 -7.88 -12.91
CA ALA A 212 -15.29 -6.99 -14.07
C ALA A 212 -16.29 -7.50 -15.11
N TYR A 213 -16.79 -8.73 -14.95
CA TYR A 213 -17.72 -9.33 -15.90
C TYR A 213 -19.12 -8.73 -15.79
N GLU A 214 -19.61 -8.51 -14.56
CA GLU A 214 -20.93 -7.92 -14.31
C GLU A 214 -21.08 -6.47 -14.79
N PRO A 215 -20.11 -5.56 -14.54
CA PRO A 215 -20.24 -4.16 -14.96
C PRO A 215 -19.80 -3.93 -16.41
N GLU A 216 -18.89 -4.74 -16.97
CA GLU A 216 -18.19 -4.41 -18.23
C GLU A 216 -18.11 -5.56 -19.25
N ASP A 217 -18.70 -6.73 -18.98
CA ASP A 217 -18.56 -7.95 -19.78
C ASP A 217 -17.08 -8.37 -19.98
N ILE A 218 -16.20 -8.03 -19.02
CA ILE A 218 -14.79 -8.39 -19.04
C ILE A 218 -14.59 -9.61 -18.14
N PRO A 219 -14.15 -10.77 -18.64
CA PRO A 219 -14.01 -12.00 -17.85
C PRO A 219 -12.74 -11.95 -16.98
N VAL A 220 -12.63 -10.96 -16.11
CA VAL A 220 -11.47 -10.70 -15.25
C VAL A 220 -11.93 -10.51 -13.81
N LEU A 221 -11.27 -11.22 -12.91
CA LEU A 221 -11.28 -10.93 -11.48
C LEU A 221 -10.12 -9.97 -11.19
N TYR A 222 -10.42 -8.79 -10.68
CA TYR A 222 -9.43 -7.94 -10.03
C TYR A 222 -9.43 -8.21 -8.54
N MET A 223 -8.24 -8.35 -7.97
CA MET A 223 -8.08 -8.54 -6.54
C MET A 223 -6.89 -7.71 -6.05
N GLU A 224 -7.13 -6.98 -4.95
CA GLU A 224 -6.11 -6.22 -4.22
C GLU A 224 -6.07 -6.67 -2.76
N LEU A 225 -4.85 -6.89 -2.26
CA LEU A 225 -4.57 -7.26 -0.87
C LEU A 225 -3.69 -6.16 -0.27
N PHE A 226 -4.23 -5.41 0.68
CA PHE A 226 -3.52 -4.32 1.35
C PHE A 226 -2.91 -4.81 2.66
N ASP A 227 -1.63 -4.48 2.86
CA ASP A 227 -1.01 -4.69 4.15
C ASP A 227 -1.59 -3.69 5.16
N SER A 228 -1.55 -4.06 6.44
CA SER A 228 -2.07 -3.22 7.51
C SER A 228 -1.23 -3.32 8.76
N TYR A 229 -1.34 -2.31 9.62
CA TYR A 229 -0.69 -2.28 10.91
C TYR A 229 -1.66 -1.73 11.96
N ASN A 230 -1.90 -2.53 13.01
CA ASN A 230 -2.87 -2.24 14.07
C ASN A 230 -4.26 -1.83 13.53
N GLY A 231 -4.73 -2.52 12.48
CA GLY A 231 -6.05 -2.31 11.90
C GLY A 231 -6.17 -1.11 10.96
N VAL A 232 -5.08 -0.39 10.68
CA VAL A 232 -5.05 0.68 9.67
C VAL A 232 -4.25 0.19 8.45
N GLN A 233 -4.83 0.31 7.26
CA GLN A 233 -4.19 -0.10 6.01
C GLN A 233 -3.14 0.91 5.54
N TYR A 234 -2.11 0.40 4.85
CA TYR A 234 -1.17 1.22 4.09
C TYR A 234 -1.77 1.66 2.75
N GLU A 235 -1.41 2.85 2.26
CA GLU A 235 -1.92 3.37 0.97
C GLU A 235 -1.36 2.59 -0.22
N ASN A 236 -0.06 2.27 -0.22
CA ASN A 236 0.66 1.72 -1.36
C ASN A 236 1.14 0.28 -1.16
N SER A 237 1.43 -0.15 0.07
CA SER A 237 1.86 -1.52 0.37
C SER A 237 0.72 -2.51 0.11
N LYS A 238 0.68 -3.04 -1.11
CA LYS A 238 -0.37 -3.94 -1.58
C LYS A 238 0.08 -4.90 -2.67
N VAL A 239 -0.64 -6.00 -2.81
CA VAL A 239 -0.56 -6.89 -3.98
C VAL A 239 -1.81 -6.71 -4.83
N PHE A 240 -1.62 -6.50 -6.14
CA PHE A 240 -2.68 -6.48 -7.14
C PHE A 240 -2.53 -7.67 -8.09
N ILE A 241 -3.65 -8.31 -8.42
CA ILE A 241 -3.72 -9.33 -9.47
C ILE A 241 -4.98 -9.15 -10.31
N ALA A 242 -4.81 -9.26 -11.62
CA ALA A 242 -5.89 -9.42 -12.59
C ALA A 242 -5.85 -10.85 -13.12
N TYR A 243 -6.91 -11.60 -12.91
CA TYR A 243 -7.00 -13.01 -13.29
C TYR A 243 -8.06 -13.19 -14.38
N ASP A 244 -7.67 -13.73 -15.53
CA ASP A 244 -8.57 -13.96 -16.67
C ASP A 244 -9.35 -15.27 -16.47
N THR A 245 -10.65 -15.15 -16.23
CA THR A 245 -11.55 -16.28 -15.98
C THR A 245 -11.94 -17.03 -17.26
N ALA A 246 -11.74 -16.47 -18.45
CA ALA A 246 -11.98 -17.14 -19.73
C ALA A 246 -10.78 -17.99 -20.19
N ARG A 247 -9.57 -17.61 -19.77
CA ARG A 247 -8.33 -18.31 -20.12
C ARG A 247 -7.76 -19.14 -18.98
N ASP A 248 -8.22 -18.92 -17.74
CA ASP A 248 -7.67 -19.51 -16.52
C ASP A 248 -6.17 -19.22 -16.38
N GLU A 249 -5.82 -17.93 -16.49
CA GLU A 249 -4.43 -17.48 -16.41
C GLU A 249 -4.34 -16.08 -15.81
N VAL A 250 -3.17 -15.75 -15.24
CA VAL A 250 -2.90 -14.40 -14.77
C VAL A 250 -2.72 -13.44 -15.96
N GLN A 251 -3.53 -12.39 -15.98
CA GLN A 251 -3.37 -11.30 -16.95
C GLN A 251 -2.27 -10.35 -16.51
N SER A 252 -2.28 -9.97 -15.23
CA SER A 252 -1.25 -9.13 -14.65
C SER A 252 -1.13 -9.33 -13.16
N TYR A 253 0.08 -9.14 -12.64
CA TYR A 253 0.42 -9.20 -11.23
C TYR A 253 1.31 -8.01 -10.89
N SER A 254 1.09 -7.38 -9.74
CA SER A 254 1.93 -6.32 -9.22
C SER A 254 2.00 -6.43 -7.71
N ASP A 255 3.17 -6.72 -7.18
CA ASP A 255 3.46 -6.60 -5.75
C ASP A 255 4.08 -5.23 -5.50
N LYS A 256 3.41 -4.37 -4.75
CA LYS A 256 3.94 -3.09 -4.28
C LYS A 256 4.22 -3.12 -2.77
N SER A 257 4.12 -4.28 -2.14
CA SER A 257 4.43 -4.43 -0.72
C SER A 257 5.86 -3.99 -0.46
N THR A 258 6.04 -3.20 0.60
CA THR A 258 7.37 -2.85 1.10
C THR A 258 7.88 -4.00 1.96
N ASP A 259 9.21 -4.20 2.01
CA ASP A 259 9.81 -5.17 2.94
C ASP A 259 9.25 -4.93 4.37
N PRO A 260 8.67 -5.96 5.02
CA PRO A 260 7.99 -5.76 6.29
C PRO A 260 8.86 -5.18 7.40
N LYS A 261 10.19 -5.44 7.38
CA LYS A 261 11.09 -4.87 8.37
C LYS A 261 11.23 -3.37 8.16
N LEU A 262 11.40 -2.95 6.91
CA LEU A 262 11.46 -1.53 6.55
C LEU A 262 10.12 -0.86 6.90
N LEU A 263 9.01 -1.39 6.39
CA LEU A 263 7.68 -0.81 6.57
C LEU A 263 7.31 -0.65 8.05
N TYR A 264 7.37 -1.73 8.84
CA TYR A 264 7.01 -1.67 10.26
C TYR A 264 8.04 -0.92 11.10
N GLY A 265 9.29 -0.82 10.65
CA GLY A 265 10.29 0.03 11.28
C GLY A 265 10.05 1.53 11.08
N LEU A 266 9.32 1.91 10.04
CA LEU A 266 8.90 3.29 9.78
C LEU A 266 7.54 3.64 10.42
N THR A 267 6.68 2.65 10.70
CA THR A 267 5.37 2.86 11.32
C THR A 267 5.46 2.93 12.84
N THR A 268 6.00 4.03 13.37
CA THR A 268 6.22 4.20 14.82
C THR A 268 5.15 5.04 15.55
N LEU A 269 4.25 5.67 14.81
CA LEU A 269 3.20 6.52 15.38
C LEU A 269 1.99 5.71 15.87
N SER A 270 1.14 6.34 16.67
CA SER A 270 -0.13 5.74 17.12
C SER A 270 -1.06 5.50 15.91
N PRO A 271 -1.82 4.38 15.86
CA PRO A 271 -2.89 4.21 14.90
C PRO A 271 -4.17 4.98 15.29
N GLU A 272 -4.22 5.53 16.51
CA GLU A 272 -5.34 6.34 17.00
C GLU A 272 -5.14 7.81 16.62
N PRO A 273 -6.02 8.40 15.79
CA PRO A 273 -5.87 9.77 15.34
C PRO A 273 -6.19 10.78 16.46
N GLU A 274 -5.42 11.87 16.56
CA GLU A 274 -5.70 12.96 17.52
C GLU A 274 -6.75 13.94 16.96
N ILE A 275 -6.86 14.05 15.62
CA ILE A 275 -7.96 14.76 14.96
C ILE A 275 -8.97 13.77 14.38
N THR A 276 -10.25 14.04 14.57
CA THR A 276 -11.34 13.22 14.05
C THR A 276 -11.57 13.47 12.56
N LEU A 277 -12.26 12.55 11.88
CA LEU A 277 -12.68 12.72 10.49
C LEU A 277 -13.53 13.99 10.29
N GLU A 278 -14.40 14.33 11.24
CA GLU A 278 -15.23 15.54 11.13
C GLU A 278 -14.41 16.82 11.30
N GLU A 279 -13.40 16.82 12.16
CA GLU A 279 -12.44 17.93 12.25
C GLU A 279 -11.63 18.06 10.96
N ALA A 280 -11.17 16.95 10.36
CA ALA A 280 -10.50 16.97 9.06
C ALA A 280 -11.40 17.54 7.94
N LYS A 281 -12.67 17.13 7.89
CA LYS A 281 -13.67 17.70 6.95
C LYS A 281 -13.91 19.19 7.22
N GLN A 282 -13.90 19.61 8.48
CA GLN A 282 -14.05 21.03 8.82
C GLN A 282 -12.83 21.85 8.39
N ILE A 283 -11.61 21.34 8.59
CA ILE A 283 -10.37 21.98 8.10
C ILE A 283 -10.42 22.14 6.57
N PHE A 284 -10.91 21.13 5.84
CA PHE A 284 -11.16 21.26 4.41
C PHE A 284 -12.08 22.44 4.10
N LYS A 285 -13.28 22.45 4.69
CA LYS A 285 -14.32 23.47 4.47
C LYS A 285 -13.81 24.86 4.82
N ASP A 286 -13.16 25.02 5.95
CA ASP A 286 -12.59 26.29 6.40
C ASP A 286 -11.58 26.78 5.36
N LYS A 287 -10.71 25.90 4.85
CA LYS A 287 -9.69 26.29 3.88
C LYS A 287 -10.28 26.70 2.54
N ILE A 288 -11.26 25.98 2.02
CA ILE A 288 -11.90 26.34 0.76
C ILE A 288 -12.87 27.53 0.91
N SER A 289 -13.37 27.81 2.12
CA SER A 289 -14.23 28.97 2.40
C SER A 289 -13.52 30.32 2.22
N GLU A 290 -12.18 30.31 2.23
CA GLU A 290 -11.38 31.50 1.91
C GLU A 290 -11.64 32.05 0.50
N LYS A 291 -12.13 31.21 -0.42
CA LYS A 291 -12.45 31.60 -1.80
C LYS A 291 -13.88 31.29 -2.24
N TYR A 292 -14.52 30.27 -1.68
CA TYR A 292 -15.81 29.77 -2.14
C TYR A 292 -16.88 29.90 -1.06
N ASN A 293 -18.13 30.15 -1.48
CA ASN A 293 -19.27 30.09 -0.56
C ASN A 293 -19.71 28.65 -0.35
N ILE A 294 -19.30 28.04 0.78
CA ILE A 294 -19.47 26.61 1.05
C ILE A 294 -20.93 26.18 1.09
N ASP A 295 -21.81 27.04 1.59
CA ASP A 295 -23.24 26.76 1.70
C ASP A 295 -23.90 26.58 0.32
N ASP A 296 -23.35 27.23 -0.72
CA ASP A 296 -23.85 27.13 -2.09
C ASP A 296 -23.34 25.88 -2.83
N LEU A 297 -22.22 25.30 -2.39
CA LEU A 297 -21.56 24.19 -3.10
C LEU A 297 -22.27 22.84 -2.91
N GLY A 298 -22.95 22.64 -1.78
CA GLY A 298 -23.59 21.36 -1.46
C GLY A 298 -22.60 20.19 -1.46
N LEU A 299 -21.50 20.32 -0.70
CA LEU A 299 -20.42 19.33 -0.69
C LEU A 299 -20.86 17.98 -0.12
N GLU A 300 -20.48 16.91 -0.80
CA GLU A 300 -20.58 15.53 -0.29
C GLU A 300 -19.18 14.92 -0.24
N PHE A 301 -18.81 14.39 0.93
CA PHE A 301 -17.52 13.77 1.18
C PHE A 301 -17.61 12.26 0.92
N SER A 302 -16.54 11.72 0.35
CA SER A 302 -16.37 10.30 0.08
C SER A 302 -14.92 9.90 0.31
N GLU A 303 -14.67 8.61 0.42
CA GLU A 303 -13.34 8.04 0.32
C GLU A 303 -12.74 8.37 -1.07
N VAL A 304 -11.42 8.52 -1.15
CA VAL A 304 -10.73 8.79 -2.43
C VAL A 304 -10.69 7.54 -3.32
N TRP A 305 -10.64 6.37 -2.70
CA TRP A 305 -10.54 5.08 -3.36
C TRP A 305 -11.71 4.18 -2.97
N THR A 306 -12.04 3.22 -3.83
CA THR A 306 -13.13 2.26 -3.65
C THR A 306 -12.87 1.20 -2.56
N HIS A 307 -11.94 1.46 -1.64
CA HIS A 307 -11.49 0.52 -0.60
C HIS A 307 -11.93 0.97 0.82
N ASP A 308 -12.97 1.81 0.91
CA ASP A 308 -13.76 2.11 2.11
C ASP A 308 -12.98 2.50 3.39
N SER A 309 -11.85 3.23 3.26
CA SER A 309 -11.21 3.88 4.42
C SER A 309 -10.77 5.29 4.13
N TYR A 310 -11.14 6.20 5.03
CA TYR A 310 -10.58 7.55 5.10
C TYR A 310 -9.23 7.60 5.82
N LEU A 311 -8.92 6.62 6.67
CA LEU A 311 -7.73 6.62 7.52
C LEU A 311 -6.70 5.62 6.98
N LEU A 312 -5.50 6.10 6.67
CA LEU A 312 -4.45 5.32 6.01
C LEU A 312 -3.08 5.64 6.60
N TRP A 313 -2.17 4.67 6.60
CA TRP A 313 -0.74 4.94 6.70
C TRP A 313 -0.23 5.46 5.36
N TRP A 314 0.36 6.65 5.35
CA TRP A 314 0.87 7.27 4.14
C TRP A 314 2.30 6.79 3.85
N ASP A 315 2.42 5.79 2.98
CA ASP A 315 3.67 5.07 2.64
C ASP A 315 4.09 5.24 1.17
N PRO A 316 4.22 6.47 0.64
CA PRO A 316 4.71 6.65 -0.73
C PRO A 316 6.20 6.27 -0.82
N ASP A 317 6.64 5.85 -2.01
CA ASP A 317 8.03 5.42 -2.23
C ASP A 317 9.04 6.50 -1.83
N GLU A 318 8.69 7.78 -2.02
CA GLU A 318 9.54 8.92 -1.66
C GLU A 318 9.79 9.04 -0.16
N TYR A 319 8.99 8.36 0.67
CA TYR A 319 9.10 8.40 2.13
C TYR A 319 9.75 7.13 2.63
N VAL A 320 9.29 5.99 2.12
CA VAL A 320 9.77 4.67 2.51
C VAL A 320 11.23 4.47 2.11
N TYR A 321 11.61 4.93 0.93
CA TYR A 321 12.95 4.73 0.38
C TYR A 321 13.81 6.00 0.46
N ALA A 322 13.45 7.01 1.24
CA ALA A 322 14.33 8.16 1.47
C ALA A 322 15.61 7.74 2.22
N ASP A 323 16.74 8.42 1.95
CA ASP A 323 18.00 8.18 2.68
C ASP A 323 17.91 8.55 4.17
N ASP A 324 17.04 9.52 4.51
CA ASP A 324 16.71 9.92 5.88
C ASP A 324 15.19 9.83 6.07
N PRO A 325 14.65 8.61 6.18
CA PRO A 325 13.21 8.43 6.22
C PRO A 325 12.67 8.97 7.55
N LYS A 326 11.47 9.54 7.49
CA LYS A 326 10.71 9.92 8.69
C LYS A 326 9.70 8.82 9.03
N PRO A 327 9.18 8.78 10.27
CA PRO A 327 8.03 7.95 10.57
C PRO A 327 6.89 8.17 9.57
N LEU A 328 6.20 7.09 9.18
CA LEU A 328 5.05 7.19 8.29
C LEU A 328 3.91 7.90 9.01
N SER A 329 3.36 8.93 8.37
CA SER A 329 2.23 9.67 8.91
C SER A 329 0.95 8.85 8.78
N LEU A 330 0.14 8.88 9.83
CA LEU A 330 -1.27 8.51 9.76
C LEU A 330 -2.02 9.68 9.12
N VAL A 331 -2.81 9.45 8.07
CA VAL A 331 -3.49 10.54 7.35
C VAL A 331 -4.98 10.27 7.17
N TRP A 332 -5.77 11.33 7.24
CA TRP A 332 -7.10 11.34 6.63
C TRP A 332 -6.97 11.66 5.15
N TYR A 333 -7.43 10.75 4.30
CA TYR A 333 -7.46 10.92 2.84
C TYR A 333 -8.90 10.96 2.34
N ILE A 334 -9.39 12.17 2.07
CA ILE A 334 -10.80 12.48 1.89
C ILE A 334 -10.98 13.04 0.48
N ALA A 335 -11.95 12.53 -0.27
CA ALA A 335 -12.47 13.15 -1.47
C ALA A 335 -13.76 13.93 -1.17
N CYS A 336 -14.08 14.89 -2.02
CA CYS A 336 -15.41 15.49 -2.02
C CYS A 336 -15.85 15.82 -3.44
N SER A 337 -17.16 15.87 -3.66
CA SER A 337 -17.75 16.43 -4.87
C SER A 337 -18.70 17.56 -4.49
N ASP A 338 -18.91 18.51 -5.40
CA ASP A 338 -19.95 19.53 -5.27
C ASP A 338 -21.20 19.13 -6.05
N LYS A 339 -22.32 19.79 -5.73
CA LYS A 339 -23.62 19.47 -6.30
C LYS A 339 -23.62 19.61 -7.82
N GLU A 340 -22.97 20.63 -8.36
CA GLU A 340 -22.91 20.86 -9.81
C GLU A 340 -22.20 19.70 -10.51
N SER A 341 -21.06 19.24 -9.98
CA SER A 341 -20.29 18.15 -10.58
C SER A 341 -21.04 16.82 -10.53
N ARG A 342 -21.79 16.55 -9.46
CA ARG A 342 -22.69 15.39 -9.38
C ARG A 342 -23.84 15.48 -10.37
N GLU A 343 -24.49 16.64 -10.52
CA GLU A 343 -25.55 16.83 -11.50
C GLU A 343 -25.06 16.68 -12.96
N VAL A 344 -23.82 17.09 -13.24
CA VAL A 344 -23.19 16.87 -14.57
C VAL A 344 -22.98 15.38 -14.81
N HIS A 345 -22.46 14.66 -13.81
CA HIS A 345 -22.30 13.21 -13.89
C HIS A 345 -23.62 12.49 -14.18
N GLU A 346 -24.69 12.82 -13.47
CA GLU A 346 -26.02 12.23 -13.72
C GLU A 346 -26.54 12.47 -15.15
N LYS A 347 -26.21 13.62 -15.75
CA LYS A 347 -26.68 14.00 -17.09
C LYS A 347 -25.83 13.42 -18.22
N THR A 348 -24.53 13.27 -18.00
CA THR A 348 -23.55 13.00 -19.06
C THR A 348 -22.83 11.66 -18.92
N GLY A 349 -22.79 11.11 -17.70
CA GLY A 349 -21.93 9.99 -17.33
C GLY A 349 -20.48 10.40 -17.04
N ASP A 350 -20.10 11.67 -17.22
CA ASP A 350 -18.74 12.15 -16.95
C ASP A 350 -18.39 12.03 -15.47
N THR A 351 -17.18 11.60 -15.13
CA THR A 351 -16.75 11.49 -13.73
C THR A 351 -16.91 12.84 -13.01
N PRO A 352 -17.53 12.88 -11.81
CA PRO A 352 -17.64 14.12 -11.05
C PRO A 352 -16.27 14.75 -10.83
N LYS A 353 -16.18 16.07 -10.96
CA LYS A 353 -15.01 16.78 -10.46
C LYS A 353 -14.91 16.55 -8.95
N ILE A 354 -13.76 16.04 -8.52
CA ILE A 354 -13.47 15.73 -7.13
C ILE A 354 -12.44 16.70 -6.57
N GLY A 355 -12.75 17.24 -5.40
CA GLY A 355 -11.74 17.77 -4.50
C GLY A 355 -11.09 16.65 -3.70
N VAL A 356 -9.86 16.86 -3.27
CA VAL A 356 -9.09 15.87 -2.50
C VAL A 356 -8.33 16.58 -1.39
N LEU A 357 -8.43 16.04 -0.17
CA LEU A 357 -7.68 16.45 1.01
C LEU A 357 -6.87 15.27 1.55
N ARG A 358 -5.57 15.47 1.77
CA ARG A 358 -4.73 14.63 2.62
C ARG A 358 -4.22 15.47 3.77
N ILE A 359 -4.50 15.05 4.99
CA ILE A 359 -4.16 15.78 6.23
C ILE A 359 -3.61 14.80 7.26
N ASP A 360 -2.57 15.21 7.97
CA ASP A 360 -2.00 14.42 9.06
C ASP A 360 -3.02 14.26 10.19
N ALA A 361 -3.29 13.01 10.57
CA ALA A 361 -4.35 12.66 11.50
C ALA A 361 -3.97 12.88 12.98
N HIS A 362 -2.72 13.23 13.28
CA HIS A 362 -2.27 13.62 14.62
C HIS A 362 -2.19 15.14 14.79
N THR A 363 -1.76 15.86 13.75
CA THR A 363 -1.42 17.29 13.85
C THR A 363 -2.41 18.21 13.14
N GLY A 364 -3.21 17.69 12.21
CA GLY A 364 -4.04 18.51 11.33
C GLY A 364 -3.26 19.29 10.27
N GLU A 365 -1.97 18.97 10.04
CA GLU A 365 -1.19 19.57 8.97
C GLU A 365 -1.72 19.12 7.60
N ILE A 366 -2.06 20.06 6.72
CA ILE A 366 -2.51 19.77 5.36
C ILE A 366 -1.30 19.36 4.52
N TYR A 367 -1.27 18.11 4.08
CA TYR A 367 -0.28 17.59 3.14
C TYR A 367 -0.62 17.88 1.69
N ARG A 368 -1.90 17.76 1.36
CA ARG A 368 -2.40 18.05 0.02
C ARG A 368 -3.83 18.54 0.09
N LEU A 369 -4.16 19.61 -0.63
CA LEU A 369 -5.53 20.03 -0.87
C LEU A 369 -5.67 20.44 -2.32
N VAL A 370 -6.65 19.85 -3.00
CA VAL A 370 -7.03 20.21 -4.37
C VAL A 370 -8.53 20.46 -4.39
N TYR A 371 -8.95 21.67 -4.75
CA TYR A 371 -10.36 21.98 -5.01
C TYR A 371 -10.48 23.21 -5.90
N GLY A 372 -11.09 23.06 -7.08
CA GLY A 372 -11.23 24.16 -8.04
C GLY A 372 -9.86 24.75 -8.43
N ASP A 373 -9.63 26.02 -8.08
CA ASP A 373 -8.36 26.72 -8.31
C ASP A 373 -7.41 26.70 -7.08
N ILE A 374 -7.81 26.03 -5.99
CA ILE A 374 -6.98 25.88 -4.80
C ILE A 374 -6.12 24.63 -4.97
N TRP A 375 -4.81 24.84 -4.88
CA TRP A 375 -3.79 23.79 -4.85
C TRP A 375 -2.82 24.05 -3.71
N ILE A 376 -2.81 23.15 -2.73
CA ILE A 376 -1.84 23.12 -1.63
C ILE A 376 -1.13 21.77 -1.70
N GLN A 377 0.19 21.80 -1.66
CA GLN A 377 1.02 20.61 -1.56
C GLN A 377 2.24 21.00 -0.73
N THR A 378 2.34 20.43 0.48
CA THR A 378 3.47 20.72 1.39
C THR A 378 4.60 19.72 1.23
N PHE A 379 4.37 18.60 0.53
CA PHE A 379 5.38 17.57 0.27
C PHE A 379 5.19 16.90 -1.11
N GLY A 380 6.28 16.41 -1.71
CA GLY A 380 6.31 15.86 -3.08
C GLY A 380 6.45 16.93 -4.16
N TYR A 381 6.87 16.53 -5.37
CA TYR A 381 7.22 17.42 -6.48
C TYR A 381 6.11 18.43 -6.81
N MET A 382 6.46 19.72 -6.85
CA MET A 382 5.61 20.76 -7.44
C MET A 382 5.79 20.73 -8.96
N PRO A 383 4.75 20.51 -9.77
CA PRO A 383 4.86 20.82 -11.19
C PRO A 383 5.13 22.32 -11.31
N GLY A 384 6.25 22.67 -11.95
CA GLY A 384 6.60 24.05 -12.25
C GLY A 384 5.51 24.73 -13.09
N GLU A 385 5.29 26.01 -12.81
CA GLU A 385 4.35 26.90 -13.52
C GLU A 385 4.47 26.88 -15.04
#